data_AF-A0A087UTF5-F1
#
_entry.id   AF-A0A087UTF5-F1
#
_cell.length_a   1.000
_cell.length_b   1.000
_cell.length_c   1.000
_cell.angle_alpha   90.00
_cell.angle_beta   90.00
_cell.angle_gamma   90.00
#
_symmetry.space_group_name_H-M   'P 1'
#
loop_
_entity.id
_entity.type
_entity.pdbx_description
1 polymer ?
#
loop_
_entity_poly.entity_id
_entity_poly.type
_entity_poly.pdbx_seq_one_letter_code
_entity_poly.pdbx_strand_id
1 'polypeptide(L)'
;MFLTNSNYLNRDNLIDEQWLCRLAYLSGIFSRVNELNLSLQGVNNSVFHLYDKISAFKRKLRVMQQQIEKQNANMFPSLCNFIEENNLSVKADMISDIKKHLTSTFECL
;
A
#
# COMPACT_ATOMS: atom_id res chain seq x y z
N MET A 1 5.73 -20.51 15.50
CA MET A 1 6.05 -19.85 14.21
C MET A 1 4.83 -19.96 13.30
N PHE A 2 3.90 -19.00 13.39
CA PHE A 2 2.54 -19.07 12.84
C PHE A 2 2.47 -19.32 11.33
N LEU A 3 3.52 -18.97 10.58
CA LEU A 3 3.58 -19.12 9.12
C LEU A 3 4.20 -20.45 8.65
N THR A 4 4.68 -21.29 9.57
CA THR A 4 5.33 -22.56 9.20
C THR A 4 4.42 -23.79 9.26
N ASN A 5 3.20 -23.64 9.80
CA ASN A 5 2.31 -24.77 10.07
C ASN A 5 1.14 -24.94 9.08
N SER A 6 1.08 -24.15 8.00
CA SER A 6 0.14 -24.37 6.90
C SER A 6 0.88 -24.89 5.67
N ASN A 7 1.07 -26.20 5.63
CA ASN A 7 1.53 -26.90 4.41
C ASN A 7 0.44 -26.80 3.34
N TYR A 8 0.81 -26.26 2.16
CA TYR A 8 0.58 -26.83 0.81
C TYR A 8 0.46 -25.80 -0.34
N LEU A 9 0.41 -24.47 -0.10
CA LEU A 9 0.28 -23.50 -1.21
C LEU A 9 1.31 -22.36 -1.27
N ASN A 10 2.14 -22.12 -0.24
CA ASN A 10 2.86 -20.84 -0.13
C ASN A 10 4.31 -20.90 0.36
N ARG A 11 4.98 -22.06 0.36
CA ARG A 11 6.41 -22.06 0.70
C ARG A 11 7.24 -21.31 -0.35
N ASP A 12 6.90 -21.47 -1.62
CA ASP A 12 7.66 -20.85 -2.72
C ASP A 12 7.44 -19.33 -2.79
N ASN A 13 6.21 -18.85 -2.51
CA ASN A 13 5.91 -17.40 -2.48
C ASN A 13 6.52 -16.69 -1.26
N LEU A 14 6.74 -17.39 -0.15
CA LEU A 14 7.45 -16.84 1.02
C LEU A 14 8.96 -16.74 0.79
N ILE A 15 9.47 -17.29 -0.31
CA ILE A 15 10.87 -17.18 -0.76
C ILE A 15 10.98 -16.20 -1.94
N ASP A 16 9.88 -15.96 -2.66
CA ASP A 16 9.82 -14.96 -3.74
C ASP A 16 9.85 -13.54 -3.16
N GLU A 17 11.05 -12.95 -3.19
CA GLU A 17 11.34 -11.57 -2.83
C GLU A 17 10.41 -10.57 -3.52
N GLN A 18 9.99 -10.85 -4.76
CA GLN A 18 9.09 -9.98 -5.51
C GLN A 18 7.66 -10.06 -4.98
N TRP A 19 7.22 -11.25 -4.58
CA TRP A 19 5.93 -11.43 -3.91
C TRP A 19 5.92 -10.75 -2.54
N LEU A 20 7.01 -10.88 -1.77
CA LEU A 20 7.15 -10.21 -0.47
C LEU A 20 7.15 -8.68 -0.59
N CYS A 21 7.80 -8.12 -1.61
CA CYS A 21 7.69 -6.69 -1.93
C CYS A 21 6.24 -6.27 -2.18
N ARG A 22 5.48 -7.05 -2.97
CA ARG A 22 4.05 -6.77 -3.23
C ARG A 22 3.22 -6.85 -1.95
N LEU A 23 3.51 -7.81 -1.07
CA LEU A 23 2.85 -7.94 0.23
C LEU A 23 3.17 -6.75 1.15
N ALA A 24 4.42 -6.32 1.21
CA ALA A 24 4.84 -5.16 2.00
C ALA A 24 4.14 -3.88 1.55
N TYR A 25 3.98 -3.69 0.23
CA TYR A 25 3.16 -2.63 -0.34
C TYR A 25 1.69 -2.74 0.11
N LEU A 26 1.07 -3.92 -0.03
CA LEU A 26 -0.33 -4.17 0.31
C LEU A 26 -0.62 -3.88 1.80
N SER A 27 0.27 -4.30 2.68
CA SER A 27 0.20 -3.99 4.11
C SER A 27 0.17 -2.48 4.35
N GLY A 28 1.06 -1.73 3.67
CA GLY A 28 1.13 -0.28 3.79
C GLY A 28 -0.11 0.44 3.29
N ILE A 29 -0.66 0.06 2.12
CA ILE A 29 -1.86 0.71 1.57
C ILE A 29 -3.12 0.36 2.38
N PHE A 30 -3.29 -0.89 2.82
CA PHE A 30 -4.46 -1.27 3.61
C PHE A 30 -4.46 -0.62 4.99
N SER A 31 -3.30 -0.45 5.61
CA SER A 31 -3.19 0.31 6.87
C SER A 31 -3.72 1.73 6.70
N ARG A 32 -3.37 2.41 5.60
CA ARG A 32 -3.84 3.77 5.30
C ARG A 32 -5.32 3.86 4.96
N VAL A 33 -5.84 2.88 4.22
CA VAL A 33 -7.28 2.79 3.95
C VAL A 33 -8.04 2.56 5.25
N ASN A 34 -7.49 1.75 6.16
CA ASN A 34 -8.07 1.53 7.47
C ASN A 34 -8.04 2.80 8.35
N GLU A 35 -6.93 3.56 8.34
CA GLU A 35 -6.84 4.87 8.98
C GLU A 35 -7.91 5.84 8.46
N LEU A 36 -8.10 5.89 7.13
CA LEU A 36 -9.18 6.68 6.53
C LEU A 36 -10.54 6.20 7.05
N ASN A 37 -10.82 4.89 6.97
CA ASN A 37 -12.08 4.29 7.41
C ASN A 37 -12.40 4.65 8.88
N LEU A 38 -11.42 4.50 9.78
CA LEU A 38 -11.54 4.91 11.18
C LEU A 38 -11.76 6.42 11.33
N SER A 39 -11.09 7.25 10.52
CA SER A 39 -11.29 8.71 10.58
C SER A 39 -12.67 9.15 10.11
N LEU A 40 -13.31 8.38 9.23
CA LEU A 40 -14.67 8.61 8.74
C LEU A 40 -15.71 8.14 9.78
N GLN A 41 -15.42 7.08 10.52
CA GLN A 41 -16.22 6.60 11.63
C GLN A 41 -16.12 7.57 12.82
N GLY A 42 -17.21 8.23 13.19
CA GLY A 42 -17.24 9.13 14.35
C GLY A 42 -18.49 10.01 14.37
N VAL A 43 -18.99 10.29 15.57
CA VAL A 43 -20.29 10.94 15.79
C VAL A 43 -20.30 12.44 15.41
N ASN A 44 -19.14 13.07 15.23
CA ASN A 44 -19.00 14.52 14.99
C ASN A 44 -18.43 14.89 13.61
N ASN A 45 -18.43 13.99 12.63
CA ASN A 45 -17.99 14.34 11.28
C ASN A 45 -19.15 14.95 10.48
N SER A 46 -19.18 16.28 10.33
CA SER A 46 -20.09 16.90 9.37
C SER A 46 -19.81 16.40 7.95
N VAL A 47 -20.81 16.45 7.06
CA VAL A 47 -20.67 16.03 5.65
C VAL A 47 -19.49 16.74 4.97
N PHE A 48 -19.29 18.03 5.26
CA PHE A 48 -18.14 18.80 4.77
C PHE A 48 -16.82 18.24 5.28
N HIS A 49 -16.74 17.86 6.56
CA HIS A 49 -15.53 17.31 7.15
C HIS A 49 -15.19 15.91 6.61
N LEU A 50 -16.20 15.08 6.33
CA LEU A 50 -16.03 13.79 5.65
C LEU A 50 -15.49 13.98 4.23
N TYR A 51 -16.08 14.92 3.49
CA TYR A 51 -15.64 15.25 2.13
C TYR A 51 -14.19 15.74 2.10
N ASP A 52 -13.80 16.60 3.05
CA ASP A 52 -12.43 17.09 3.17
C ASP A 52 -11.44 15.95 3.46
N LYS A 53 -11.81 14.99 4.33
CA LYS A 53 -10.99 13.81 4.63
C LYS A 53 -10.78 12.93 3.40
N ILE A 54 -11.84 12.62 2.66
CA ILE A 54 -11.75 11.83 1.42
C ILE A 54 -10.93 12.58 0.37
N SER A 55 -11.16 13.88 0.19
CA SER A 55 -10.43 14.73 -0.75
C SER A 55 -8.94 14.82 -0.41
N ALA A 56 -8.60 14.96 0.87
CA ALA A 56 -7.21 14.94 1.34
C ALA A 56 -6.56 13.57 1.10
N PHE A 57 -7.28 12.48 1.33
CA PHE A 57 -6.77 11.13 1.05
C PHE A 57 -6.52 10.90 -0.44
N LYS A 58 -7.44 11.31 -1.32
CA LYS A 58 -7.27 11.32 -2.78
C LYS A 58 -5.99 12.05 -3.21
N ARG A 59 -5.70 13.21 -2.61
CA ARG A 59 -4.46 13.95 -2.85
C ARG A 59 -3.23 13.16 -2.39
N LYS A 60 -3.28 12.50 -1.22
CA LYS A 60 -2.19 11.63 -0.74
C LYS A 60 -1.92 10.48 -1.71
N LEU A 61 -2.96 9.80 -2.20
CA LEU A 61 -2.82 8.72 -3.20
C LEU A 61 -2.12 9.21 -4.48
N ARG A 62 -2.48 10.39 -4.97
CA ARG A 62 -1.82 10.99 -6.15
C ARG A 62 -0.34 11.25 -5.91
N VAL A 63 0.04 11.76 -4.73
CA VAL A 63 1.45 11.95 -4.36
C VAL A 63 2.18 10.61 -4.31
N MET A 64 1.56 9.59 -3.70
CA MET A 64 2.16 8.25 -3.63
C MET A 64 2.41 7.66 -5.01
N GLN A 65 1.47 7.82 -5.94
CA GLN A 65 1.63 7.40 -7.34
C GLN A 65 2.84 8.10 -8.00
N GLN A 66 2.97 9.41 -7.85
CA GLN A 66 4.09 10.17 -8.41
C GLN A 66 5.45 9.75 -7.80
N GLN A 67 5.48 9.40 -6.52
CA GLN A 67 6.71 8.92 -5.86
C GLN A 67 7.11 7.53 -6.38
N ILE A 68 6.16 6.62 -6.53
CA ILE A 68 6.41 5.28 -7.08
C ILE A 68 6.92 5.33 -8.52
N GLU A 69 6.41 6.26 -9.35
CA GLU A 69 6.94 6.49 -10.70
C GLU A 69 8.41 6.96 -10.70
N LYS A 70 8.85 7.64 -9.64
CA LYS A 70 10.25 8.05 -9.43
C LYS A 70 11.08 6.97 -8.73
N GLN A 71 10.57 5.74 -8.63
CA GLN A 71 11.16 4.64 -7.86
C GLN A 71 11.37 4.97 -6.37
N ASN A 72 10.61 5.93 -5.85
CA ASN A 72 10.67 6.32 -4.46
C ASN A 72 9.56 5.61 -3.66
N ALA A 73 9.97 4.61 -2.89
CA ALA A 73 9.10 3.82 -2.01
C ALA A 73 9.01 4.36 -0.58
N ASN A 74 9.59 5.52 -0.25
CA ASN A 74 9.61 6.09 1.12
C ASN A 74 8.20 6.35 1.65
N MET A 75 7.24 6.55 0.75
CA MET A 75 5.84 6.62 1.09
C MET A 75 5.28 5.28 1.54
N PHE A 76 6.02 4.19 1.63
CA PHE A 76 5.56 2.89 2.12
C PHE A 76 6.66 2.31 3.01
N PRO A 77 6.70 2.65 4.31
CA PRO A 77 7.80 2.27 5.20
C PRO A 77 8.08 0.76 5.19
N SER A 78 7.03 -0.06 5.22
CA SER A 78 7.17 -1.53 5.15
C SER A 78 7.85 -2.01 3.86
N LEU A 79 7.55 -1.37 2.72
CA LEU A 79 8.19 -1.69 1.44
C LEU A 79 9.61 -1.15 1.39
N CYS A 80 9.84 0.09 1.82
CA CYS A 80 11.15 0.74 1.84
C CYS A 80 12.14 -0.06 2.68
N ASN A 81 11.76 -0.39 3.92
CA ASN A 81 12.60 -1.18 4.82
C ASN A 81 12.88 -2.56 4.22
N PHE A 82 11.88 -3.23 3.64
CA PHE A 82 12.07 -4.55 3.04
C PHE A 82 13.05 -4.50 1.85
N ILE A 83 12.96 -3.47 1.01
CA ILE A 83 13.89 -3.27 -0.12
C ILE A 83 15.32 -3.03 0.38
N GLU A 84 15.48 -2.14 1.37
CA GLU A 84 16.78 -1.76 1.94
C GLU A 84 17.45 -2.94 2.68
N GLU A 85 16.71 -3.65 3.53
CA GLU A 85 17.20 -4.78 4.31
C GLU A 85 17.65 -5.96 3.43
N ASN A 86 17.02 -6.14 2.27
CA ASN A 86 17.28 -7.25 1.36
C ASN A 86 18.08 -6.82 0.11
N ASN A 87 18.55 -5.58 0.03
CA ASN A 87 19.27 -5.01 -1.12
C ASN A 87 18.54 -5.22 -2.47
N LEU A 88 17.21 -5.07 -2.47
CA LEU A 88 16.36 -5.32 -3.64
C LEU A 88 16.17 -4.05 -4.47
N SER A 89 15.55 -4.23 -5.64
CA SER A 89 15.04 -3.11 -6.44
C SER A 89 13.60 -3.41 -6.86
N VAL A 90 12.75 -2.38 -6.89
CA VAL A 90 11.37 -2.52 -7.33
C VAL A 90 11.36 -2.68 -8.85
N LYS A 91 10.96 -3.86 -9.32
CA LYS A 91 10.84 -4.15 -10.75
C LYS A 91 9.73 -3.29 -11.39
N ALA A 92 9.91 -2.98 -12.68
CA ALA A 92 9.01 -2.11 -13.42
C ALA A 92 7.56 -2.65 -13.54
N ASP A 93 7.39 -3.97 -13.57
CA ASP A 93 6.07 -4.62 -13.55
C ASP A 93 5.34 -4.36 -12.23
N MET A 94 6.04 -4.45 -11.10
CA MET A 94 5.48 -4.13 -9.79
C MET A 94 5.09 -2.64 -9.68
N ILE A 95 5.92 -1.74 -10.21
CA ILE A 95 5.60 -0.30 -10.28
C ILE A 95 4.31 -0.07 -11.07
N SER A 96 4.16 -0.76 -12.21
CA SER A 96 2.95 -0.71 -13.04
C SER A 96 1.71 -1.20 -12.28
N ASP A 97 1.83 -2.32 -11.57
CA ASP A 97 0.73 -2.89 -10.78
C ASP A 97 0.32 -1.98 -9.61
N ILE A 98 1.29 -1.42 -8.90
CA ILE A 98 1.05 -0.44 -7.82
C ILE A 98 0.32 0.78 -8.37
N LYS A 99 0.79 1.32 -9.51
CA LYS A 99 0.17 2.46 -10.16
C LYS A 99 -1.29 2.17 -10.51
N LYS A 100 -1.55 1.03 -11.17
CA LYS A 100 -2.90 0.59 -11.53
C LYS A 100 -3.80 0.45 -10.30
N HIS A 101 -3.31 -0.16 -9.23
CA HIS A 101 -4.07 -0.32 -7.98
C HIS A 101 -4.38 1.02 -7.32
N LEU A 102 -3.43 1.96 -7.25
CA LEU A 102 -3.65 3.30 -6.71
C LEU A 102 -4.67 4.10 -7.52
N THR A 103 -4.66 3.98 -8.86
CA THR A 103 -5.67 4.62 -9.72
C THR A 103 -7.07 4.05 -9.48
N SER A 104 -7.22 2.72 -9.43
CA SER A 104 -8.51 2.11 -9.12
C SER A 104 -9.02 2.49 -7.72
N THR A 105 -8.13 2.55 -6.73
CA THR A 105 -8.48 2.98 -5.37
C THR A 105 -8.95 4.43 -5.35
N PHE A 106 -8.35 5.29 -6.19
CA PHE A 106 -8.75 6.70 -6.32
C PHE A 106 -10.14 6.86 -6.93
N GLU A 107 -10.49 6.05 -7.93
CA GLU A 107 -11.78 6.09 -8.62
C GLU A 107 -12.95 5.57 -7.76
N CYS A 108 -12.68 4.66 -6.84
CA CYS A 108 -13.69 4.13 -5.92
C CYS A 108 -13.99 5.03 -4.71
N LEU A 109 -13.10 5.98 -4.40
CA LEU A 109 -13.28 6.99 -3.34
C LEU A 109 -13.94 8.25 -3.91
#